data_AF-A0A7S1LVX0-F1
#
_entry.id   AF-A0A7S1LVX0-F1
#
_cell.length_a   1.000
_cell.length_b   1.000
_cell.length_c   1.000
_cell.angle_alpha   90.00
_cell.angle_beta   90.00
_cell.angle_gamma   90.00
#
_symmetry.space_group_name_H-M   'P 1'
#
loop_
_entity.id
_entity.type
_entity.pdbx_description
1 polymer ?
#
loop_
_entity_poly.entity_id
_entity_poly.type
_entity_poly.pdbx_seq_one_letter_code
_entity_poly.pdbx_strand_id
1 'polypeptide(L)'
;GGGSEERLASSSPVDVEKELEWVQQGVYTEPNDQSVWLYHHWITILSRGCEQPRITHCAVLGGELFVFFSRPVCARGADESAALPSASACLAGAPSSVSGTLVPLGG
;
A
#
# COMPACT_ATOMS: atom_id res chain seq x y z
N GLY A 1 38.38 -22.06 12.83
CA GLY A 1 38.23 -21.43 11.51
C GLY A 1 37.36 -22.31 10.65
N GLY A 2 36.41 -21.70 9.92
CA GLY A 2 35.59 -22.30 8.86
C GLY A 2 34.51 -23.29 9.33
N GLY A 3 33.25 -23.24 8.90
CA GLY A 3 32.66 -22.55 7.76
C GLY A 3 31.25 -22.04 8.07
N SER A 4 31.07 -20.76 7.76
CA SER A 4 29.86 -20.15 7.24
C SER A 4 29.48 -20.76 5.88
N GLU A 5 28.26 -20.45 5.38
CA GLU A 5 27.70 -20.80 4.05
C GLU A 5 27.06 -22.21 4.01
N GLU A 6 25.79 -22.44 3.70
CA GLU A 6 24.75 -21.73 2.94
C GLU A 6 23.37 -22.19 3.43
N ARG A 7 22.43 -21.27 3.66
CA ARG A 7 21.00 -21.59 3.63
C ARG A 7 20.34 -20.59 2.69
N LEU A 8 20.70 -20.67 1.41
CA LEU A 8 19.92 -20.05 0.34
C LEU A 8 18.54 -20.70 0.36
N ALA A 9 17.58 -20.07 1.04
CA ALA A 9 16.19 -20.41 0.93
C ALA A 9 15.78 -20.21 -0.53
N SER A 10 15.54 -21.31 -1.25
CA SER A 10 14.91 -21.32 -2.56
C SER A 10 13.53 -20.68 -2.44
N SER A 11 13.44 -19.37 -2.71
CA SER A 11 12.17 -18.64 -2.68
C SER A 11 11.39 -18.94 -3.96
N SER A 12 10.85 -20.16 -4.05
CA SER A 12 9.77 -20.44 -4.98
C SER A 12 8.55 -19.60 -4.59
N PRO A 13 7.80 -19.05 -5.56
CA PRO A 13 6.57 -18.34 -5.26
C PRO A 13 5.62 -19.26 -4.50
N VAL A 14 4.97 -18.73 -3.48
CA VAL A 14 3.98 -19.46 -2.68
C VAL A 14 2.79 -19.79 -3.59
N ASP A 15 2.44 -21.06 -3.65
CA ASP A 15 1.26 -21.58 -4.35
C ASP A 15 0.02 -21.29 -3.49
N VAL A 16 -0.69 -20.22 -3.84
CA VAL A 16 -1.82 -19.68 -3.06
C VAL A 16 -2.96 -20.68 -2.99
N GLU A 17 -3.27 -21.37 -4.09
CA GLU A 17 -4.35 -22.34 -4.17
C GLU A 17 -4.08 -23.51 -3.22
N LYS A 18 -2.86 -24.03 -3.25
CA LYS A 18 -2.44 -25.11 -2.36
C LYS A 18 -2.48 -24.68 -0.90
N GLU A 19 -1.98 -23.50 -0.54
CA GLU A 19 -2.06 -22.98 0.83
C GLU A 19 -3.52 -22.83 1.29
N LEU A 20 -4.41 -22.37 0.42
CA LEU A 20 -5.83 -22.21 0.75
C LEU A 20 -6.51 -23.56 1.02
N GLU A 21 -6.16 -24.62 0.28
CA GLU A 21 -6.64 -25.98 0.54
C GLU A 21 -6.23 -26.46 1.95
N TRP A 22 -4.97 -26.26 2.34
CA TRP A 22 -4.49 -26.61 3.68
C TRP A 22 -5.22 -25.85 4.78
N VAL A 23 -5.47 -24.56 4.58
CA VAL A 23 -6.23 -23.72 5.50
C VAL A 23 -7.67 -24.19 5.66
N GLN A 24 -8.33 -24.59 4.57
CA GLN A 24 -9.68 -25.13 4.64
C GLN A 24 -9.75 -26.41 5.50
N GLN A 25 -8.78 -27.31 5.34
CA GLN A 25 -8.70 -28.51 6.20
C GLN A 25 -8.52 -28.14 7.68
N GLY A 26 -7.69 -27.13 7.96
CA GLY A 26 -7.50 -26.60 9.32
C GLY A 26 -8.80 -26.10 9.94
N VAL A 27 -9.59 -25.33 9.18
CA VAL A 27 -10.90 -24.82 9.63
C VAL A 27 -11.88 -25.94 9.96
N TYR A 28 -11.93 -26.99 9.12
CA TYR A 28 -12.83 -28.13 9.36
C TYR A 28 -12.40 -29.03 10.51
N THR A 29 -11.10 -29.06 10.82
CA THR A 29 -10.54 -29.89 11.90
C THR A 29 -10.65 -29.19 13.24
N GLU A 30 -10.27 -27.91 13.31
CA GLU A 30 -10.25 -27.11 14.53
C GLU A 30 -10.91 -25.74 14.29
N PRO A 31 -12.25 -25.67 14.32
CA PRO A 31 -12.98 -24.43 14.01
C PRO A 31 -12.71 -23.29 15.00
N ASN A 32 -12.20 -23.61 16.19
CA ASN A 32 -11.84 -22.61 17.22
C ASN A 32 -10.39 -22.11 17.10
N ASP A 33 -9.58 -22.65 16.20
CA ASP A 33 -8.20 -22.21 16.00
C ASP A 33 -8.18 -20.86 15.27
N GLN A 34 -7.97 -19.79 16.04
CA GLN A 34 -7.91 -18.42 15.51
C GLN A 34 -6.75 -18.22 14.53
N SER A 35 -5.65 -18.97 14.65
CA SER A 35 -4.48 -18.80 13.79
C SER A 35 -4.80 -19.17 12.34
N VAL A 36 -5.59 -20.23 12.12
CA VAL A 36 -6.06 -20.65 10.79
C VAL A 36 -6.95 -19.58 10.17
N TRP A 37 -7.86 -18.98 10.95
CA TRP A 37 -8.72 -17.91 10.47
C TRP A 37 -7.96 -16.63 10.11
N LEU A 38 -6.96 -16.25 10.91
CA LEU A 38 -6.10 -15.11 10.63
C LEU A 38 -5.28 -15.34 9.35
N TYR A 39 -4.74 -16.54 9.17
CA TYR A 39 -3.98 -16.90 7.98
C TYR A 39 -4.87 -16.96 6.73
N HIS A 40 -6.07 -17.55 6.83
CA HIS A 40 -7.10 -17.51 5.79
C HIS A 40 -7.40 -16.07 5.33
N HIS A 41 -7.59 -15.17 6.29
CA HIS A 41 -7.88 -13.76 6.01
C HIS A 41 -6.71 -13.06 5.31
N TRP A 42 -5.47 -13.30 5.78
CA TRP A 42 -4.25 -12.76 5.19
C TRP A 42 -4.09 -13.19 3.73
N ILE A 43 -4.18 -14.50 3.45
CA ILE A 43 -4.11 -15.01 2.07
C ILE A 43 -5.23 -14.39 1.23
N THR A 44 -6.48 -14.37 1.70
CA THR A 44 -7.61 -13.89 0.89
C THR A 44 -7.51 -12.39 0.57
N ILE A 45 -6.97 -11.58 1.48
CA ILE A 45 -6.73 -10.15 1.22
C ILE A 45 -5.61 -9.96 0.22
N LEU A 46 -4.50 -10.69 0.37
CA LEU A 46 -3.35 -10.54 -0.52
C LEU A 46 -3.62 -11.10 -1.92
N SER A 47 -4.33 -12.23 -2.01
CA SER A 47 -4.66 -12.89 -3.28
C SER A 47 -5.70 -12.15 -4.09
N ARG A 48 -6.52 -11.29 -3.46
CA ARG A 48 -7.36 -10.31 -4.18
C ARG A 48 -6.52 -9.22 -4.87
N GLY A 49 -5.20 -9.27 -4.69
CA GLY A 49 -4.25 -8.27 -5.13
C GLY A 49 -4.32 -7.06 -4.22
N CYS A 50 -3.18 -6.41 -3.98
CA CYS A 50 -3.18 -4.98 -3.72
C CYS A 50 -3.90 -4.36 -4.92
N GLU A 51 -5.20 -4.12 -4.79
CA GLU A 51 -5.99 -3.60 -5.89
C GLU A 51 -5.27 -2.39 -6.47
N GLN A 52 -4.91 -2.49 -7.74
CA GLN A 52 -4.00 -1.56 -8.37
C GLN A 52 -4.54 -0.14 -8.15
N PRO A 53 -3.73 0.81 -7.65
CA PRO A 53 -4.23 2.13 -7.33
C PRO A 53 -4.85 2.74 -8.59
N ARG A 54 -6.12 3.12 -8.48
CA ARG A 54 -6.88 3.70 -9.58
C ARG A 54 -6.91 5.21 -9.41
N ILE A 55 -6.70 5.94 -10.50
CA ILE A 55 -6.98 7.37 -10.53
C ILE A 55 -8.49 7.55 -10.44
N THR A 56 -8.97 8.23 -9.42
CA THR A 56 -10.38 8.54 -9.23
C THR A 56 -10.72 9.85 -9.93
N HIS A 57 -9.96 10.90 -9.64
CA HIS A 57 -10.20 12.26 -10.13
C HIS A 57 -8.88 12.91 -10.55
N CYS A 58 -8.97 13.87 -11.46
CA CYS A 58 -7.87 14.76 -11.79
C CYS A 58 -8.36 16.20 -11.92
N ALA A 59 -7.52 17.15 -11.55
CA ALA A 59 -7.82 18.57 -11.67
C ALA A 59 -6.57 19.32 -12.09
N VAL A 60 -6.75 20.36 -12.91
CA VAL A 60 -5.69 21.29 -13.26
C VAL A 60 -6.00 22.62 -12.58
N LEU A 61 -5.08 23.09 -11.73
CA LEU A 61 -5.23 24.33 -10.98
C LEU A 61 -3.89 25.05 -10.94
N GLY A 62 -3.86 26.33 -11.33
CA GLY A 62 -2.64 27.14 -11.27
C GLY A 62 -1.49 26.64 -12.17
N GLY A 63 -1.79 25.85 -13.21
CA GLY A 63 -0.76 25.22 -14.06
C GLY A 63 -0.22 23.90 -13.52
N GLU A 64 -0.72 23.42 -12.37
CA GLU A 64 -0.34 22.15 -11.76
C GLU A 64 -1.43 21.09 -12.00
N LEU A 65 -1.00 19.83 -12.16
CA LEU A 65 -1.89 18.68 -12.29
C LEU A 65 -2.00 17.94 -10.94
N PHE A 66 -3.22 17.86 -10.42
CA PHE A 66 -3.57 17.09 -9.24
C PHE A 66 -4.20 15.77 -9.65
N VAL A 67 -3.69 14.66 -9.11
CA VAL A 67 -4.18 13.30 -9.36
C VAL A 67 -4.57 12.66 -8.03
N PHE A 68 -5.82 12.18 -7.94
CA PHE A 68 -6.35 11.53 -6.76
C PHE A 68 -6.42 10.03 -6.98
N PHE A 69 -5.95 9.25 -6.02
CA PHE A 69 -5.92 7.78 -6.10
C PHE A 69 -6.95 7.15 -5.16
N SER A 70 -7.41 5.95 -5.50
CA SER A 70 -8.37 5.16 -4.70
C SER A 70 -7.85 4.74 -3.33
N ARG A 71 -6.54 4.88 -3.08
CA ARG A 71 -5.83 4.55 -1.85
C ARG A 71 -4.50 5.33 -1.82
N PRO A 72 -3.82 5.46 -0.66
CA PRO A 72 -2.52 6.11 -0.59
C PRO A 72 -1.50 5.46 -1.53
N VAL A 73 -0.73 6.29 -2.26
CA VAL A 73 0.31 5.84 -3.19
C VAL A 73 1.61 6.57 -2.87
N CYS A 74 2.73 5.83 -2.88
CA CYS A 74 4.05 6.44 -2.85
C CYS A 74 4.44 6.87 -4.26
N ALA A 75 4.52 8.18 -4.50
CA ALA A 75 5.10 8.69 -5.74
C ALA A 75 6.62 8.72 -5.63
N ARG A 76 7.31 8.26 -6.67
CA ARG A 76 8.76 8.45 -6.80
C ARG A 76 9.01 9.64 -7.71
N GLY A 77 9.49 10.74 -7.16
CA GLY A 77 10.01 11.85 -7.96
C GLY A 77 11.26 11.38 -8.70
N ALA A 78 11.28 11.51 -10.03
CA ALA A 78 12.51 11.30 -10.79
C ALA A 78 13.36 12.57 -10.63
N ASP A 79 14.42 12.46 -9.84
CA ASP A 79 15.41 13.51 -9.69
C ASP A 79 16.45 13.38 -10.82
N GLU A 80 16.15 13.87 -12.02
CA GLU A 80 17.18 14.32 -12.97
C GLU A 80 16.59 15.10 -14.16
N SER A 81 16.95 16.39 -14.24
CA SER A 81 17.18 17.19 -15.45
C SER A 81 16.41 16.82 -16.74
N ALA A 82 15.10 16.99 -16.74
CA ALA A 82 14.33 17.25 -17.95
C ALA A 82 13.12 18.12 -17.56
N ALA A 83 12.86 19.18 -18.33
CA ALA A 83 11.82 20.17 -18.07
C ALA A 83 10.40 19.55 -18.12
N LEU A 84 10.00 18.88 -17.04
CA LEU A 84 8.65 18.40 -16.78
C LEU A 84 8.17 18.98 -15.44
N PRO A 85 6.85 19.21 -15.28
CA PRO A 85 6.32 19.81 -14.06
C PRO A 85 6.65 18.93 -12.86
N SER A 86 7.28 19.56 -11.87
CA SER A 86 7.64 18.96 -10.58
C SER A 86 6.40 18.32 -9.96
N ALA A 87 6.36 16.99 -9.91
CA ALA A 87 5.28 16.27 -9.26
C ALA A 87 5.52 16.31 -7.75
N SER A 88 4.99 17.32 -7.07
CA SER A 88 4.92 17.35 -5.61
C SER A 88 3.79 16.43 -5.17
N ALA A 89 4.14 15.26 -4.61
CA ALA A 89 3.17 14.35 -4.01
C ALA A 89 2.89 14.79 -2.57
N CYS A 90 1.80 15.54 -2.37
CA CYS A 90 1.31 15.83 -1.03
C CYS A 90 0.70 14.55 -0.43
N LEU A 91 1.40 13.93 0.51
CA LEU A 91 0.82 12.93 1.40
C LEU A 91 -0.31 13.59 2.19
N ALA A 92 -1.56 13.42 1.75
CA ALA A 92 -2.74 13.77 2.53
C ALA A 92 -2.83 12.83 3.75
N GLY A 93 -2.07 13.16 4.81
CA GLY A 93 -1.99 12.33 6.01
C GLY A 93 -1.10 12.87 7.14
N ALA A 94 -0.44 14.02 6.99
CA ALA A 94 0.17 14.69 8.13
C ALA A 94 -0.85 15.64 8.77
N PRO A 95 -1.16 15.56 10.09
CA PRO A 95 -1.79 16.67 10.77
C PRO A 95 -0.76 17.80 10.88
N SER A 96 -0.60 18.58 9.81
CA SER A 96 0.14 19.82 9.89
C SER A 96 -0.66 20.78 10.76
N SER A 97 -0.20 20.91 12.00
CA SER A 97 -0.50 21.97 12.97
C SER A 97 -1.07 23.21 12.28
N VAL A 98 -2.35 23.49 12.52
CA VAL A 98 -2.99 24.71 12.05
C VAL A 98 -2.28 25.89 12.72
N SER A 99 -1.64 26.73 11.92
CA SER A 99 -1.02 27.97 12.41
C SER A 99 -1.42 29.12 11.49
N GLY A 100 -2.19 30.05 12.05
CA GLY A 100 -2.55 31.36 11.51
C GLY A 100 -3.78 31.38 10.58
N THR A 101 -4.61 32.42 10.52
CA THR A 101 -4.69 33.70 11.23
C THR A 101 -6.12 34.22 11.02
N LEU A 102 -6.74 34.79 12.07
CA LEU A 102 -8.05 35.45 11.99
C LEU A 102 -7.99 36.65 11.03
N VAL A 103 -8.90 36.71 10.06
CA VAL A 103 -9.20 37.94 9.33
C VAL A 103 -10.52 38.49 9.87
N PRO A 104 -10.56 39.73 10.40
CA PRO A 104 -11.81 40.34 10.83
C PRO A 104 -12.63 40.72 9.59
N LEU A 105 -13.86 40.22 9.49
CA LEU A 105 -14.85 40.78 8.58
C LEU A 105 -15.43 42.02 9.24
N GLY A 106 -14.92 43.18 8.82
CA GLY A 106 -15.58 44.46 9.02
C GLY A 106 -16.84 44.52 8.14
N GLY A 107 -17.94 44.94 8.77
CA GLY A 107 -19.21 45.31 8.17
C GLY A 107 -20.02 46.06 9.21
#